data_AF-A0A0T6ABD3-F1
#
_entry.id   AF-A0A0T6ABD3-F1
#
_cell.length_a   1.000
_cell.length_b   1.000
_cell.length_c   1.000
_cell.angle_alpha   90.00
_cell.angle_beta   90.00
_cell.angle_gamma   90.00
#
_symmetry.space_group_name_H-M   'P 1'
#
loop_
_entity.id
_entity.type
_entity.pdbx_description
1 polymer ?
#
loop_
_entity_poly.entity_id
_entity_poly.type
_entity_poly.pdbx_seq_one_letter_code
_entity_poly.pdbx_strand_id
1 'polypeptide(L)' 'MPDAIMRVWRGDARGGAFKEFRVPTEEGMVVLDVIHKIQATQANDLAVR' A
#
# COMPACT_ATOMS: atom_id res chain seq x y z
N MET A 1 11.15 -3.22 14.43
CA MET A 1 10.98 -3.22 12.97
C MET A 1 10.49 -1.84 12.58
N PRO A 2 11.14 -1.14 11.63
CA PRO A 2 10.67 0.16 11.18
C PRO A 2 9.34 0.01 10.43
N ASP A 3 8.55 1.09 10.38
CA ASP A 3 7.34 1.12 9.57
C ASP A 3 7.61 1.90 8.28
N ALA A 4 7.11 1.39 7.16
CA ALA A 4 7.02 2.15 5.92
C ALA A 4 5.72 2.95 5.91
N ILE A 5 5.82 4.24 5.55
CA ILE A 5 4.68 5.09 5.26
C ILE A 5 4.54 5.18 3.75
N MET A 6 3.47 4.60 3.22
CA MET A 6 3.17 4.57 1.79
C MET A 6 2.01 5.48 1.48
N ARG A 7 2.21 6.43 0.55
CA ARG A 7 1.14 7.23 -0.02
C ARG A 7 0.71 6.62 -1.35
N VAL A 8 -0.41 5.91 -1.34
CA VAL A 8 -0.95 5.22 -2.52
C VAL A 8 -2.10 6.03 -3.10
N TRP A 9 -2.05 6.32 -4.40
CA TRP A 9 -3.16 6.97 -5.07
C TRP A 9 -4.37 6.05 -5.13
N ARG A 10 -5.53 6.52 -4.66
CA ARG A 10 -6.80 5.82 -4.70
C ARG A 10 -7.80 6.67 -5.47
N GLY A 11 -8.27 6.15 -6.59
CA GLY A 11 -9.19 6.88 -7.46
C GLY A 11 -9.72 6.05 -8.61
N ASP A 12 -10.73 6.59 -9.27
CA ASP A 12 -11.31 6.06 -10.51
C ASP A 12 -11.26 7.14 -11.61
N ALA A 13 -11.97 6.92 -12.72
CA ALA A 13 -12.01 7.86 -13.84
C ALA A 13 -12.54 9.27 -13.50
N ARG A 14 -13.22 9.44 -12.35
CA ARG A 14 -13.79 10.72 -11.89
C ARG A 14 -12.85 11.48 -10.96
N GLY A 15 -11.74 10.88 -10.54
CA GLY A 15 -10.74 11.50 -9.67
C GLY A 15 -10.26 10.58 -8.55
N GLY A 16 -9.45 11.13 -7.66
CA GLY A 16 -8.85 10.38 -6.56
C GLY A 16 -8.05 11.24 -5.60
N ALA A 17 -7.47 10.59 -4.61
CA ALA A 17 -6.57 11.22 -3.65
C ALA A 17 -5.49 10.22 -3.20
N PHE A 18 -4.38 10.76 -2.70
CA PHE A 18 -3.41 9.94 -1.99
C PHE A 18 -3.97 9.52 -0.64
N LYS A 19 -3.97 8.23 -0.37
CA LYS A 19 -4.24 7.67 0.95
C LYS A 19 -2.94 7.14 1.54
N GLU A 20 -2.72 7.45 2.82
CA GLU A 20 -1.55 7.00 3.55
C GLU A 20 -1.82 5.64 4.20
N PHE A 21 -0.82 4.76 4.14
CA PHE A 21 -0.83 3.44 4.77
C PHE A 21 0.47 3.25 5.54
N ARG A 22 0.34 2.73 6.76
CA ARG A 22 1.47 2.37 7.60
C ARG A 22 1.62 0.86 7.59
N VAL A 23 2.82 0.38 7.27
CA VAL A 23 3.10 -1.05 7.10
C VAL A 23 4.37 -1.41 7.84
N PRO A 24 4.34 -2.38 8.77
CA PRO A 24 5.55 -2.91 9.38
C PRO A 24 6.43 -3.58 8.33
N THR A 25 7.70 -3.16 8.27
CA THR A 25 8.69 -3.73 7.32
C THR A 25 9.58 -4.77 7.97
N GLU A 26 10.06 -5.68 7.13
CA GLU A 26 10.95 -6.79 7.49
C GLU A 26 12.19 -6.74 6.59
N GLU A 27 13.29 -7.37 7.02
CA GLU A 27 14.52 -7.40 6.22
C GLU A 27 14.28 -8.13 4.89
N GLY A 28 14.79 -7.56 3.79
CA GLY A 28 14.57 -8.10 2.44
C GLY A 28 13.22 -7.75 1.81
N MET A 29 12.31 -7.07 2.53
CA MET A 29 11.02 -6.64 2.00
C MET A 29 11.20 -5.55 0.94
N VAL A 30 10.68 -5.79 -0.28
CA VAL A 30 10.69 -4.79 -1.36
C VAL A 30 9.39 -3.99 -1.38
N VAL A 31 9.36 -2.91 -2.17
CA VAL A 31 8.16 -2.06 -2.30
C VAL A 31 6.94 -2.87 -2.72
N LEU A 32 7.09 -3.85 -3.62
CA LEU A 32 5.99 -4.70 -4.05
C LEU A 32 5.40 -5.52 -2.89
N ASP A 33 6.23 -6.04 -2.01
CA ASP A 33 5.77 -6.78 -0.82
C ASP A 33 4.98 -5.88 0.12
N VAL A 34 5.44 -4.64 0.32
CA VAL A 34 4.72 -3.63 1.12
C VAL A 34 3.33 -3.36 0.50
N ILE A 35 3.26 -3.19 -0.82
CA ILE A 35 1.99 -2.96 -1.53
C ILE A 35 1.07 -4.18 -1.46
N HIS A 36 1.59 -5.40 -1.63
CA HIS A 36 0.81 -6.63 -1.45
C HIS A 36 0.30 -6.77 -0.01
N LYS A 37 1.07 -6.38 1.00
CA LYS A 37 0.64 -6.37 2.41
C LYS A 37 -0.48 -5.35 2.64
N ILE A 38 -0.40 -4.17 2.03
CA ILE A 38 -1.51 -3.19 2.04
C ILE A 38 -2.75 -3.79 1.39
N GLN A 39 -2.60 -4.39 0.21
CA GLN A 39 -3.70 -5.04 -0.50
C GLN A 39 -4.35 -6.14 0.35
N ALA A 40 -3.57 -7.01 1.00
CA ALA A 40 -4.11 -8.12 1.77
C ALA A 40 -4.76 -7.74 3.11
N THR A 41 -4.41 -6.59 3.70
CA THR A 41 -4.77 -6.28 5.10
C THR A 41 -5.54 -4.98 5.31
N GLN A 42 -5.32 -3.97 4.45
CA GLN A 42 -5.87 -2.62 4.64
C GLN A 42 -6.71 -2.14 3.45
N ALA A 43 -6.53 -2.75 2.27
CA ALA A 43 -7.10 -2.32 1.01
C ALA A 43 -7.32 -3.51 0.05
N ASN A 44 -8.22 -4.42 0.42
CA ASN A 44 -8.51 -5.65 -0.33
C ASN A 44 -9.00 -5.41 -1.77
N ASP A 45 -9.44 -4.19 -2.06
CA ASP A 45 -9.87 -3.72 -3.37
C ASP A 45 -8.74 -3.09 -4.21
N LEU A 46 -7.53 -2.97 -3.66
CA LEU A 46 -6.38 -2.45 -4.40
C LEU A 46 -6.01 -3.45 -5.50
N ALA A 47 -6.10 -3.04 -6.76
CA ALA A 47 -5.81 -3.89 -7.91
C ALA A 47 -4.33 -3.82 -8.30
N VAL A 48 -3.47 -4.49 -7.53
CA VAL A 48 -2.04 -4.68 -7.86
C VAL A 48 -1.81 -6.13 -8.30
N ARG A 49 -0.93 -6.33 -9.27
CA ARG A 49 -0.55 -7.62 -9.86
C ARG A 49 0.94 -7.66 -10.12
#